data_AF-A0A158R2X6-F1
#
_entry.id   AF-A0A158R2X6-F1
#
_cell.length_a   1.000
_cell.length_b   1.000
_cell.length_c   1.000
_cell.angle_alpha   90.00
_cell.angle_beta   90.00
_cell.angle_gamma   90.00
#
_symmetry.space_group_name_H-M   'P 1'
#
loop_
_entity.id
_entity.type
_entity.pdbx_description
1 polymer ?
#
loop_
_entity_poly.entity_id
_entity_poly.type
_entity_poly.pdbx_seq_one_letter_code
_entity_poly.pdbx_strand_id
1 'polypeptide(L)'
;MFLHSKDVVHGCLDFSSVVLDRHLNAKTIISASIHRTKSSRAACRGKVDDVFHNGDLVSAPSKYMRISEKGMKLVEYMFATNLRFPPTIGRVRYNDWIEECDENPPVFIMFPH
;
A
#
# COMPACT_ATOMS: atom_id res chain seq x y z
N MET A 1 5.63 2.59 4.91
CA MET A 1 6.21 3.69 5.70
C MET A 1 7.60 3.35 6.26
N PHE A 2 7.77 2.23 6.98
CA PHE A 2 9.04 1.85 7.60
C PHE A 2 10.23 1.77 6.63
N LEU A 3 10.08 1.13 5.46
CA LEU A 3 11.17 1.03 4.48
C LEU A 3 11.61 2.42 3.98
N HIS A 4 10.65 3.27 3.61
CA HIS A 4 10.93 4.58 3.04
C HIS A 4 11.59 5.55 4.02
N SER A 5 11.37 5.40 5.34
CA SER A 5 12.06 6.19 6.38
C SER A 5 13.51 5.77 6.62
N LYS A 6 13.90 4.60 6.09
CA LYS A 6 15.28 4.10 6.07
C LYS A 6 15.91 4.19 4.68
N ASP A 7 15.30 4.95 3.77
CA ASP A 7 15.68 5.05 2.37
C ASP A 7 15.80 3.69 1.67
N VAL A 8 14.86 2.80 1.96
CA VAL A 8 14.70 1.52 1.29
C VAL A 8 13.44 1.57 0.42
N VAL A 9 13.54 1.04 -0.81
CA VAL A 9 12.43 0.83 -1.74
C VAL A 9 12.14 -0.66 -1.80
N HIS A 10 10.86 -1.04 -1.82
CA HIS A 10 10.47 -2.44 -1.94
C HIS A 10 10.69 -2.95 -3.38
N GLY A 11 10.25 -2.15 -4.35
CA GLY A 11 10.57 -2.32 -5.77
C GLY A 11 9.75 -3.36 -6.53
N CYS A 12 8.94 -4.15 -5.82
CA CYS A 12 8.01 -5.13 -6.39
C CYS A 12 6.94 -5.49 -5.37
N LEU A 13 6.00 -4.57 -5.10
CA LEU A 13 4.85 -4.87 -4.25
C LEU A 13 3.75 -5.50 -5.10
N ASP A 14 3.36 -6.72 -4.77
CA ASP A 14 2.22 -7.43 -5.35
C ASP A 14 1.52 -8.32 -4.30
N PHE A 15 0.49 -9.09 -4.68
CA PHE A 15 -0.24 -9.94 -3.73
C PHE A 15 0.59 -11.09 -3.16
N SER A 16 1.67 -11.48 -3.85
CA SER A 16 2.62 -12.48 -3.34
C SER A 16 3.62 -11.87 -2.33
N SER A 17 3.70 -10.54 -2.26
CA SER A 17 4.57 -9.82 -1.34
C SER A 17 3.92 -9.55 0.03
N VAL A 18 2.66 -9.93 0.26
CA VAL A 18 1.97 -9.73 1.54
C VAL A 18 1.44 -11.06 2.07
N VAL A 19 1.75 -11.35 3.33
CA VAL A 19 1.21 -12.51 4.06
C VAL A 19 0.49 -12.06 5.31
N LEU A 20 -0.52 -12.82 5.72
CA LEU A 20 -1.18 -12.64 7.01
C LEU A 20 -0.54 -13.57 8.04
N ASP A 21 -0.26 -13.08 9.24
CA ASP A 21 0.13 -13.94 10.34
C ASP A 21 -1.10 -14.56 11.05
N ARG A 22 -0.87 -15.37 12.08
CA ARG A 22 -1.94 -16.03 12.86
C ARG A 22 -2.91 -15.05 13.54
N HIS A 23 -2.57 -13.77 13.63
CA HIS A 23 -3.38 -12.71 14.20
C HIS A 23 -4.00 -11.82 13.11
N LEU A 24 -3.95 -12.24 11.84
CA LEU A 24 -4.42 -11.50 10.68
C LEU A 24 -3.71 -10.17 10.45
N ASN A 25 -2.48 -10.01 10.98
CA ASN A 25 -1.68 -8.83 10.67
C ASN A 25 -1.00 -9.02 9.32
N ALA A 26 -1.17 -8.03 8.43
CA ALA A 26 -0.45 -7.98 7.17
C ALA A 26 1.05 -7.76 7.40
N LYS A 27 1.87 -8.63 6.81
CA LYS A 27 3.33 -8.55 6.80
C LYS A 27 3.82 -8.56 5.37
N THR A 28 4.72 -7.65 5.05
CA THR A 28 5.38 -7.62 3.75
C THR A 28 6.55 -8.62 3.73
N ILE A 29 6.61 -9.45 2.69
CA ILE A 29 7.72 -10.37 2.43
C ILE A 29 8.92 -9.58 1.91
N ILE A 30 10.10 -9.86 2.45
CA ILE A 30 11.35 -9.29 1.97
C ILE A 30 11.79 -10.04 0.71
N SER A 31 11.75 -9.39 -0.45
CA SER A 31 12.15 -9.97 -1.74
C SER A 31 13.50 -9.47 -2.23
N ALA A 32 14.03 -10.08 -3.29
CA ALA A 32 15.29 -9.67 -3.92
C ALA A 32 15.23 -8.29 -4.61
N SER A 33 14.03 -7.73 -4.83
CA SER A 33 13.88 -6.39 -5.43
C SER A 33 14.13 -5.26 -4.43
N ILE A 34 14.19 -5.58 -3.14
CA ILE A 34 14.39 -4.60 -2.08
C ILE A 34 15.81 -4.05 -2.15
N HIS A 35 15.92 -2.74 -2.21
CA HIS A 35 17.22 -2.07 -2.30
C HIS A 35 17.24 -0.75 -1.53
N ARG A 36 18.42 -0.41 -1.03
CA ARG A 36 18.69 0.92 -0.47
C ARG A 36 18.84 1.93 -1.60
N THR A 37 18.36 3.12 -1.38
CA THR A 37 18.46 4.22 -2.31
C THR A 37 19.06 5.44 -1.63
N LYS A 38 19.80 6.26 -2.38
CA LYS A 38 20.30 7.56 -1.90
C LYS A 38 19.36 8.64 -2.39
N SER A 39 19.20 9.72 -1.62
CA SER A 39 18.39 10.88 -2.02
C SER A 39 18.73 11.32 -3.45
N SER A 40 17.84 11.01 -4.39
CA SER A 40 18.03 11.18 -5.82
C SER A 40 16.66 11.13 -6.51
N ARG A 41 16.57 11.63 -7.74
CA ARG A 41 15.33 11.59 -8.51
C ARG A 41 14.83 10.16 -8.76
N ALA A 42 15.74 9.21 -8.97
CA ALA A 42 15.42 7.80 -9.12
C ALA A 42 14.85 7.19 -7.82
N ALA A 43 15.41 7.57 -6.67
CA ALA A 43 14.88 7.19 -5.35
C ALA A 43 13.44 7.64 -5.14
N CYS A 44 13.15 8.90 -5.50
CA CYS A 44 11.80 9.45 -5.39
C CYS A 44 10.82 8.67 -6.27
N ARG A 45 11.24 8.29 -7.49
CA ARG A 45 10.41 7.48 -8.39
C ARG A 45 10.12 6.10 -7.80
N GLY A 46 11.13 5.37 -7.34
CA GLY A 46 10.91 4.04 -6.73
C GLY A 46 9.98 4.07 -5.50
N LYS A 47 10.08 5.11 -4.67
CA LYS A 47 9.14 5.31 -3.54
C LYS A 47 7.71 5.60 -4.01
N VAL A 48 7.53 6.33 -5.11
CA VAL A 48 6.20 6.58 -5.71
C VAL A 48 5.64 5.30 -6.32
N ASP A 49 6.47 4.53 -7.02
CA ASP A 49 6.06 3.26 -7.61
C ASP A 49 5.59 2.27 -6.53
N ASP A 50 6.28 2.20 -5.38
CA ASP A 50 5.80 1.41 -4.22
C ASP A 50 4.40 1.83 -3.74
N VAL A 51 4.09 3.14 -3.74
CA VAL A 51 2.76 3.65 -3.35
C VAL A 51 1.71 3.31 -4.40
N PHE A 52 2.06 3.43 -5.68
CA PHE A 52 1.19 3.06 -6.79
C PHE A 52 0.80 1.58 -6.71
N HIS A 53 1.79 0.69 -6.58
CA HIS A 53 1.54 -0.76 -6.46
C HIS A 53 0.76 -1.12 -5.20
N ASN A 54 0.89 -0.33 -4.12
CA ASN A 54 0.01 -0.50 -2.96
C ASN A 54 -1.46 -0.20 -3.31
N GLY A 55 -1.69 0.84 -4.12
CA GLY A 55 -3.02 1.14 -4.69
C GLY A 55 -3.56 -0.01 -5.56
N ASP A 56 -2.73 -0.63 -6.40
CA ASP A 56 -3.10 -1.81 -7.20
C ASP A 56 -3.58 -2.97 -6.34
N LEU A 57 -2.92 -3.22 -5.20
CA LEU A 57 -3.32 -4.29 -4.28
C LEU A 57 -4.68 -4.05 -3.64
N VAL A 58 -5.04 -2.78 -3.44
CA VAL A 58 -6.32 -2.42 -2.86
C VAL A 58 -7.40 -2.35 -3.94
N SER A 59 -7.08 -1.96 -5.18
CA SER A 59 -8.06 -1.78 -6.27
C SER A 59 -8.64 -3.10 -6.81
N ALA A 60 -7.90 -4.20 -6.68
CA ALA A 60 -8.33 -5.54 -7.03
C ALA A 60 -8.54 -6.42 -5.78
N PRO A 61 -9.44 -6.03 -4.86
CA PRO A 61 -9.66 -6.79 -3.64
C PRO A 61 -10.22 -8.17 -3.99
N SER A 62 -10.04 -9.13 -3.09
CA SER A 62 -10.76 -10.41 -3.17
C SER A 62 -12.26 -10.16 -3.36
N LYS A 63 -12.95 -11.03 -4.11
CA LYS A 63 -14.42 -10.96 -4.29
C LYS A 63 -15.22 -10.97 -2.99
N TYR A 64 -14.57 -11.32 -1.88
CA TYR A 64 -15.14 -11.36 -0.53
C TYR A 64 -14.81 -10.12 0.32
N MET A 65 -14.01 -9.19 -0.21
CA MET A 65 -13.61 -7.96 0.46
C MET A 65 -14.37 -6.78 -0.15
N ARG A 66 -15.01 -5.98 0.70
CA ARG A 66 -15.68 -4.73 0.31
C ARG A 66 -14.81 -3.55 0.73
N ILE A 67 -14.67 -2.57 -0.16
CA ILE A 67 -13.97 -1.32 0.09
C ILE A 67 -15.03 -0.24 0.32
N SER A 68 -14.85 0.60 1.34
CA SER A 68 -15.73 1.75 1.55
C SER A 68 -15.53 2.82 0.47
N GLU A 69 -16.47 3.76 0.35
CA GLU A 69 -16.33 4.88 -0.59
C GLU A 69 -15.04 5.69 -0.31
N LYS A 70 -14.71 5.92 0.97
CA LYS A 70 -13.46 6.60 1.36
C LYS A 70 -12.23 5.76 1.06
N GLY A 71 -12.30 4.44 1.28
CA GLY A 71 -11.25 3.52 0.87
C GLY A 71 -10.97 3.60 -0.64
N MET A 72 -12.02 3.70 -1.46
CA MET A 72 -11.85 3.86 -2.90
C MET A 72 -11.24 5.21 -3.28
N LYS A 73 -11.63 6.30 -2.61
CA LYS A 73 -10.97 7.62 -2.80
C LYS A 73 -9.48 7.57 -2.45
N LEU A 74 -9.11 6.81 -1.41
CA LEU A 74 -7.71 6.60 -1.04
C LEU A 74 -6.93 5.85 -2.13
N VAL A 75 -7.55 4.84 -2.74
CA VAL A 75 -6.99 4.11 -3.90
C VAL A 75 -6.79 5.03 -5.11
N GLU A 76 -7.82 5.80 -5.47
CA GLU A 76 -7.74 6.79 -6.55
C GLU A 76 -6.62 7.81 -6.30
N TYR A 77 -6.48 8.26 -5.04
CA TYR A 77 -5.40 9.14 -4.65
C TYR A 77 -4.03 8.49 -4.82
N MET A 78 -3.84 7.23 -4.43
CA MET A 78 -2.59 6.48 -4.65
C MET A 78 -2.22 6.39 -6.14
N PHE A 79 -3.21 6.36 -7.04
CA PHE A 79 -3.01 6.35 -8.50
C PHE A 79 -2.78 7.73 -9.13
N ALA A 80 -2.88 8.82 -8.37
CA ALA A 80 -2.77 10.17 -8.89
C ALA A 80 -1.32 10.52 -9.32
N THR A 81 -0.92 10.05 -10.50
CA THR A 81 0.39 10.26 -11.12
C THR A 81 0.50 11.59 -11.86
N ASN A 82 -0.63 12.24 -12.16
CA ASN A 82 -0.72 13.53 -12.85
C ASN A 82 -0.48 14.74 -11.92
N LEU A 83 -0.36 14.52 -10.60
CA LEU A 83 -0.04 15.57 -9.65
C LEU A 83 1.41 16.02 -9.82
N ARG A 84 1.67 17.33 -9.67
CA ARG A 84 3.03 17.89 -9.64
C ARG A 84 3.94 17.14 -8.66
N PHE A 85 3.35 16.62 -7.58
CA PHE A 85 3.98 15.73 -6.63
C PHE A 85 3.04 14.54 -6.37
N PRO A 86 3.35 13.35 -6.89
CA PRO A 86 2.60 12.14 -6.57
C PRO A 86 2.56 11.89 -5.05
N PRO A 87 1.56 11.13 -4.57
CA PRO A 87 1.44 10.81 -3.15
C PRO A 87 2.67 10.09 -2.64
N THR A 88 3.12 10.47 -1.44
CA THR A 88 4.09 9.67 -0.68
C THR A 88 3.35 8.79 0.31
N ILE A 89 3.99 7.71 0.75
CA ILE A 89 3.41 6.82 1.76
C ILE A 89 3.10 7.56 3.08
N GLY A 90 3.80 8.66 3.36
CA GLY A 90 3.50 9.54 4.49
C GLY A 90 2.16 10.26 4.31
N ARG A 91 1.89 10.82 3.12
CA ARG A 91 0.60 11.46 2.82
C ARG A 91 -0.56 10.47 2.81
N VAL A 92 -0.32 9.22 2.41
CA VAL A 92 -1.31 8.14 2.51
C VAL A 92 -1.61 7.81 3.98
N ARG A 93 -0.58 7.64 4.83
CA ARG A 93 -0.76 7.24 6.23
C ARG A 93 -1.50 8.26 7.09
N TYR A 94 -1.37 9.55 6.76
CA TYR A 94 -2.03 10.63 7.49
C TYR A 94 -3.20 11.23 6.69
N ASN A 95 -3.79 10.45 5.78
CA ASN A 95 -4.99 10.85 5.07
C ASN A 95 -6.21 10.48 5.91
N ASP A 96 -7.13 11.42 6.11
CA ASP A 96 -8.36 11.22 6.89
C ASP A 96 -9.21 10.01 6.42
N TRP A 97 -9.06 9.58 5.16
CA TRP A 97 -9.74 8.39 4.63
C TRP A 97 -9.19 7.06 5.17
N ILE A 98 -7.95 7.05 5.67
CA ILE A 98 -7.37 5.85 6.27
C ILE A 98 -7.88 5.62 7.70
N GLU A 99 -8.26 6.69 8.41
CA GLU A 99 -8.79 6.59 9.78
C GLU A 99 -10.12 5.82 9.79
N GLU A 100 -10.95 6.00 8.76
CA GLU A 100 -12.18 5.20 8.61
C GLU A 100 -11.89 3.71 8.37
N CYS A 101 -10.77 3.38 7.71
CA CYS A 101 -10.37 1.98 7.53
C CYS A 101 -9.93 1.33 8.85
N ASP A 102 -9.41 2.13 9.80
CA ASP A 102 -9.08 1.67 11.15
C ASP A 102 -10.37 1.49 12.00
N GLU A 103 -11.39 2.34 11.80
CA GLU A 103 -12.69 2.25 12.49
C GLU A 103 -13.59 1.12 11.96
N ASN A 104 -13.54 0.85 10.65
CA ASN A 104 -14.31 -0.19 9.97
C ASN A 104 -13.37 -1.14 9.23
N PRO A 105 -12.66 -2.03 9.95
CA PRO A 105 -11.71 -2.92 9.33
C PRO A 105 -12.41 -3.87 8.34
N PRO A 106 -11.75 -4.24 7.23
CA PRO A 106 -12.32 -5.17 6.27
C PRO A 106 -12.64 -6.50 6.94
N VAL A 107 -13.90 -6.93 6.82
CA VAL A 107 -14.37 -8.23 7.32
C VAL A 107 -13.97 -9.32 6.32
N PHE A 108 -13.00 -10.14 6.67
CA PHE A 108 -12.66 -11.35 5.91
C PHE A 108 -13.67 -12.45 6.23
N ILE A 109 -14.65 -12.66 5.35
CA ILE A 109 -15.54 -13.83 5.46
C ILE A 109 -14.79 -15.04 4.90
N MET A 110 -14.18 -15.83 5.78
CA MET A 110 -13.66 -17.15 5.41
C MET A 110 -14.85 -18.10 5.31
N PHE A 111 -15.12 -18.61 4.10
CA PHE A 111 -16.05 -19.72 3.93
C PHE A 111 -15.33 -21.02 4.34
N PRO A 112 -15.88 -21.83 5.25
CA PRO A 112 -15.34 -23.16 5.49
C PRO A 112 -15.42 -23.97 4.19
N HIS A 113 -14.32 -24.66 3.87
CA HIS A 113 -14.28 -25.67 2.82
C HIS A 113 -15.14 -26.88 3.18
#